data_AF-A0AAN0X6Q1-F1
#
_entry.id   AF-A0AAN0X6Q1-F1
#
_cell.length_a   1.000
_cell.length_b   1.000
_cell.length_c   1.000
_cell.angle_alpha   90.00
_cell.angle_beta   90.00
_cell.angle_gamma   90.00
#
_symmetry.space_group_name_H-M   'P 1'
#
loop_
_entity.id
_entity.type
_entity.pdbx_description
1 polymer ?
#
loop_
_entity_poly.entity_id
_entity_poly.type
_entity_poly.pdbx_seq_one_letter_code
_entity_poly.pdbx_strand_id
1 'polypeptide(L)'
;MVTQVMCRLCLLCWMGVFLLVAEAGSFCENAISCYSEYSQEFNFGGIKRIVLIKKEMSGPYKERLKRIEDDYTKMLEEIYPIYFLDFVMVEPRLIDIKSVVFDGVEA
;
A
#
# COMPACT_ATOMS: atom_id res chain seq x y z
N MET A 1 -21.72 12.86 -24.17
CA MET A 1 -20.77 11.72 -24.09
C MET A 1 -19.39 12.17 -23.60
N VAL A 2 -18.75 13.15 -24.24
CA VAL A 2 -17.42 13.68 -23.85
C VAL A 2 -17.38 14.21 -22.40
N THR A 3 -18.42 14.95 -21.98
CA THR A 3 -18.56 15.48 -20.62
C THR A 3 -18.63 14.40 -19.53
N GLN A 4 -19.24 13.25 -19.81
CA GLN A 4 -19.39 12.16 -18.85
C GLN A 4 -18.07 11.38 -18.67
N VAL A 5 -17.26 11.30 -19.73
CA VAL A 5 -15.90 10.73 -19.68
C VAL A 5 -14.95 11.65 -18.91
N MET A 6 -15.03 12.96 -19.16
CA MET A 6 -14.24 13.96 -18.40
C MET A 6 -14.56 13.94 -16.90
N CYS A 7 -15.84 13.88 -16.51
CA CYS A 7 -16.22 13.80 -15.09
C CYS A 7 -15.68 12.54 -14.40
N ARG A 8 -15.67 11.39 -15.10
CA ARG A 8 -15.12 10.14 -14.55
C ARG A 8 -13.59 10.21 -14.38
N LEU A 9 -12.89 10.80 -15.35
CA LEU A 9 -11.45 11.05 -15.25
C LEU A 9 -11.12 12.02 -14.11
N CYS A 10 -11.87 13.11 -13.95
CA CYS A 10 -11.68 14.06 -12.85
C CYS A 10 -11.90 13.41 -11.47
N LEU A 11 -12.91 12.56 -11.33
CA LEU A 11 -13.17 11.81 -10.08
C LEU A 11 -12.05 10.81 -9.77
N LEU A 12 -11.52 10.11 -10.79
CA LEU A 12 -10.37 9.22 -10.63
C LEU A 12 -9.11 9.99 -10.22
N CYS A 13 -8.82 11.14 -10.85
CA CYS A 13 -7.69 11.98 -10.49
C CYS A 13 -7.82 12.52 -9.06
N TRP A 14 -9.02 12.93 -8.63
CA TRP A 14 -9.25 13.37 -7.26
C TRP A 14 -9.04 12.24 -6.26
N MET A 15 -9.58 11.05 -6.52
CA MET A 15 -9.36 9.86 -5.67
C MET A 15 -7.87 9.49 -5.57
N GLY A 16 -7.11 9.62 -6.67
CA GLY A 16 -5.66 9.41 -6.69
C GLY A 16 -4.89 10.41 -5.81
N VAL A 17 -5.30 11.68 -5.81
CA VAL A 17 -4.67 12.72 -4.96
C VAL A 17 -5.03 12.52 -3.48
N PHE A 18 -6.22 12.04 -3.15
CA PHE A 18 -6.61 11.77 -1.76
C PHE A 18 -5.76 10.67 -1.11
N LEU A 19 -5.35 9.65 -1.87
CA LEU A 19 -4.48 8.59 -1.38
C LEU A 19 -3.02 9.05 -1.14
N LEU A 20 -2.56 10.10 -1.84
CA LEU A 20 -1.22 10.66 -1.68
C LEU A 20 -1.03 11.48 -0.40
N VAL A 21 -2.11 11.95 0.22
CA VAL A 21 -2.07 12.76 1.46
C VAL A 21 -2.32 11.91 2.72
N ALA A 22 -2.70 10.64 2.55
CA ALA A 22 -3.03 9.72 3.63
C ALA A 22 -1.83 8.90 4.13
N GLU A 23 -0.63 9.50 4.25
CA GLU A 23 0.47 8.84 4.97
C GLU A 23 0.14 8.82 6.46
N ALA A 24 -0.42 7.69 6.91
CA ALA A 24 -0.80 7.43 8.28
C ALA A 24 0.41 6.88 9.06
N GLY A 25 1.50 7.65 9.10
CA GLY A 25 2.67 7.34 9.91
C GLY A 25 3.56 6.20 9.41
N SER A 26 4.85 6.31 9.74
CA SER A 26 5.84 5.26 9.54
C SER A 26 6.44 4.85 10.89
N PHE A 27 6.64 3.56 11.10
CA PHE A 27 7.27 3.04 12.31
C PHE A 27 8.17 1.85 12.00
N CYS A 28 9.24 1.68 12.76
CA CYS A 28 10.10 0.51 12.66
C CYS A 28 9.82 -0.43 13.81
N GLU A 29 9.33 -1.63 13.50
CA GLU A 29 9.03 -2.66 14.50
C GLU A 29 10.30 -3.17 15.18
N ASN A 30 11.40 -3.20 14.44
CA ASN A 30 12.69 -3.68 14.90
C ASN A 30 13.83 -3.08 14.03
N ALA A 31 15.07 -3.50 14.31
CA ALA A 31 16.23 -3.05 13.53
C ALA A 31 16.27 -3.58 12.09
N ILE A 32 15.33 -4.46 11.69
CA ILE A 32 15.31 -5.17 10.42
C ILE A 32 14.28 -4.54 9.47
N SER A 33 13.08 -4.24 9.95
CA SER A 33 11.96 -3.81 9.12
C SER A 33 11.23 -2.57 9.63
N CYS A 34 10.84 -1.73 8.68
CA CYS A 34 10.00 -0.56 8.88
C CYS A 34 8.70 -0.69 8.08
N TYR A 35 7.64 -0.08 8.59
CA TYR A 35 6.30 -0.12 8.05
C TYR A 35 5.85 1.31 7.77
N SER A 36 5.25 1.51 6.61
CA SER A 36 4.47 2.71 6.28
C SER A 36 3.02 2.29 6.13
N GLU A 37 2.12 2.92 6.88
CA GLU A 37 0.69 2.67 6.81
C GLU A 37 0.02 3.79 6.02
N TYR A 38 -0.81 3.41 5.05
CA TYR A 38 -1.70 4.31 4.33
C TYR A 38 -3.11 3.84 4.60
N SER A 39 -3.92 4.69 5.23
CA SER A 39 -5.28 4.29 5.58
C SER A 39 -6.29 5.34 5.19
N GLN A 40 -7.41 4.87 4.65
CA GLN A 40 -8.53 5.69 4.25
C GLN A 40 -9.78 5.16 4.95
N GLU A 41 -10.41 6.01 5.76
CA GLU A 41 -11.73 5.73 6.31
C GLU A 41 -12.82 6.22 5.35
N PHE A 42 -13.89 5.45 5.26
CA PHE A 42 -15.03 5.71 4.41
C PHE A 42 -16.29 5.80 5.27
N ASN A 43 -17.03 6.90 5.09
CA ASN A 43 -18.30 7.13 5.79
C ASN A 43 -19.51 6.65 4.96
N PHE A 44 -19.29 6.01 3.82
CA PHE A 44 -20.33 5.55 2.91
C PHE A 44 -19.94 4.23 2.24
N GLY A 45 -20.94 3.40 1.93
CA GLY A 45 -20.73 2.09 1.29
C GLY A 45 -20.52 0.94 2.29
N GLY A 46 -20.14 -0.23 1.78
CA GLY A 46 -19.95 -1.45 2.61
C GLY A 46 -18.58 -1.56 3.28
N ILE A 47 -17.61 -0.77 2.83
CA ILE A 47 -16.25 -0.74 3.35
C ILE A 47 -16.16 0.41 4.35
N LYS A 48 -15.70 0.12 5.57
CA LYS A 48 -15.45 1.11 6.62
C LYS A 48 -14.05 1.73 6.48
N ARG A 49 -13.05 0.89 6.22
CA ARG A 49 -11.65 1.31 6.16
C ARG A 49 -10.88 0.41 5.20
N ILE A 50 -9.97 1.02 4.44
CA ILE A 50 -8.94 0.31 3.68
C ILE A 50 -7.59 0.71 4.27
N VAL A 51 -6.73 -0.27 4.51
CA VAL A 51 -5.37 -0.07 5.01
C VAL A 51 -4.39 -0.75 4.07
N LEU A 52 -3.44 0.01 3.55
CA LEU A 52 -2.29 -0.49 2.81
C LEU A 52 -1.06 -0.34 3.70
N ILE A 53 -0.37 -1.45 3.96
CA ILE A 53 0.85 -1.45 4.76
C ILE A 53 2.00 -1.82 3.83
N LYS A 54 2.96 -0.92 3.68
CA LYS A 54 4.23 -1.18 2.99
C LYS A 54 5.28 -1.52 4.03
N LYS A 55 5.85 -2.72 3.95
CA LYS A 55 6.95 -3.17 4.79
C LYS A 55 8.25 -3.11 3.99
N GLU A 56 9.22 -2.34 4.49
CA GLU A 56 10.54 -2.17 3.91
C GLU A 56 11.63 -2.66 4.86
N MET A 57 12.77 -3.08 4.30
CA MET A 57 13.97 -3.28 5.11
C MET A 57 14.49 -1.93 5.60
N SER A 58 14.89 -1.88 6.87
CA SER A 58 15.52 -0.70 7.46
C SER A 58 16.85 -0.40 6.74
N GLY A 59 17.20 0.88 6.61
CA GLY A 59 18.48 1.29 6.02
C GLY A 59 19.69 0.61 6.69
N PRO A 60 19.80 0.61 8.03
CA PRO A 60 20.89 -0.08 8.73
C PRO A 60 20.95 -1.60 8.51
N TYR A 61 19.83 -2.24 8.18
CA TYR A 61 19.80 -3.66 7.84
C TYR A 61 20.20 -3.91 6.39
N LYS A 62 19.71 -3.10 5.43
CA LYS A 62 20.17 -3.12 4.03
C LYS A 62 21.69 -2.98 3.93
N GLU A 63 22.28 -2.04 4.67
CA GLU A 63 23.75 -1.85 4.69
C GLU A 63 24.53 -3.01 5.33
N ARG A 64 23.88 -3.80 6.22
CA ARG A 64 24.48 -5.02 6.76
C ARG A 64 24.41 -6.16 5.75
N LEU A 65 23.29 -6.31 5.03
CA LEU A 65 23.12 -7.32 4.00
C LEU A 65 24.09 -7.14 2.84
N LYS A 66 24.37 -5.90 2.41
CA LYS A 66 25.39 -5.62 1.37
C LYS A 66 26.80 -6.14 1.69
N ARG A 67 27.09 -6.42 2.98
CA ARG A 67 28.39 -6.96 3.42
C ARG A 67 28.42 -8.49 3.45
N ILE A 68 27.27 -9.13 3.25
CA ILE A 68 27.08 -10.59 3.28
C ILE A 68 26.48 -10.98 1.93
N GLU A 69 27.34 -11.39 1.01
CA GLU A 69 26.89 -11.84 -0.32
C GLU A 69 26.58 -13.34 -0.27
N ASP A 70 25.37 -13.67 0.15
CA ASP A 70 24.83 -15.03 0.13
C ASP A 70 23.46 -15.09 -0.58
N ASP A 71 23.01 -16.30 -0.87
CA ASP A 71 21.73 -16.52 -1.55
C ASP A 71 20.53 -16.03 -0.72
N TYR A 72 20.70 -15.94 0.60
CA TYR A 72 19.68 -15.44 1.52
C TYR A 72 19.49 -13.93 1.39
N THR A 73 20.57 -13.16 1.25
CA THR A 73 20.53 -11.72 0.98
C THR A 73 19.79 -11.43 -0.33
N LYS A 74 20.10 -12.18 -1.40
CA LYS A 74 19.43 -12.02 -2.71
C LYS A 74 17.93 -12.29 -2.61
N MET A 75 17.56 -13.39 -1.93
CA MET A 75 16.16 -13.71 -1.68
C MET A 75 15.43 -12.58 -0.93
N LEU A 76 16.07 -11.98 0.07
CA LEU A 76 15.48 -10.86 0.81
C LEU A 76 15.33 -9.61 -0.07
N GLU A 77 16.31 -9.30 -0.92
CA GLU A 77 16.21 -8.16 -1.85
C GLU A 77 15.10 -8.33 -2.88
N GLU A 78 14.82 -9.55 -3.32
CA GLU A 78 13.72 -9.85 -4.26
C GLU A 78 12.33 -9.79 -3.61
N ILE A 79 12.23 -10.10 -2.30
CA ILE A 79 10.96 -10.14 -1.58
C ILE A 79 10.48 -8.74 -1.17
N TYR A 80 11.41 -7.83 -0.87
CA TYR A 80 11.06 -6.50 -0.37
C TYR A 80 10.98 -5.46 -1.49
N PRO A 81 10.06 -4.47 -1.39
CA PRO A 81 9.12 -4.27 -0.30
C PRO A 81 7.93 -5.23 -0.33
N ILE A 82 7.41 -5.57 0.84
CA ILE A 82 6.21 -6.40 0.99
C ILE A 82 5.01 -5.48 1.20
N TYR A 83 3.89 -5.75 0.52
CA TYR A 83 2.66 -4.99 0.66
C TYR A 83 1.55 -5.85 1.27
N PHE A 84 0.85 -5.31 2.26
CA PHE A 84 -0.35 -5.90 2.85
C PHE A 84 -1.55 -4.98 2.59
N LEU A 85 -2.68 -5.56 2.20
CA LEU A 85 -3.92 -4.83 1.94
C LEU A 85 -5.04 -5.40 2.79
N ASP A 86 -5.51 -4.60 3.75
CA ASP A 86 -6.54 -4.98 4.69
C ASP A 86 -7.83 -4.18 4.45
N PHE A 87 -8.96 -4.86 4.53
CA PHE A 87 -10.29 -4.28 4.39
C PHE A 87 -11.10 -4.48 5.66
N VAL A 88 -11.62 -3.39 6.23
CA VAL A 88 -12.59 -3.44 7.32
C VAL A 88 -13.97 -3.20 6.74
N MET A 89 -14.86 -4.18 6.87
CA MET A 89 -16.23 -4.12 6.38
C MET A 89 -17.20 -3.68 7.46
N VAL A 90 -18.24 -2.94 7.09
CA VAL A 90 -19.32 -2.54 8.00
C VAL A 90 -20.27 -3.72 8.29
N GLU A 91 -20.53 -4.54 7.28
CA GLU A 91 -21.35 -5.76 7.38
C GLU A 91 -20.62 -6.93 6.72
N PRO A 92 -20.72 -8.16 7.27
CA PRO A 92 -20.19 -9.36 6.65
C PRO A 92 -21.03 -9.71 5.40
N ARG A 93 -20.71 -9.08 4.27
CA ARG A 93 -21.22 -9.43 2.95
C ARG A 93 -20.16 -10.18 2.17
N LEU A 94 -20.57 -11.11 1.31
CA LEU A 94 -19.69 -11.69 0.29
C LEU A 94 -19.20 -10.57 -0.62
N ILE A 95 -17.91 -10.26 -0.56
CA ILE A 95 -17.25 -9.34 -1.47
C ILE A 95 -16.59 -10.19 -2.54
N ASP A 96 -17.02 -10.01 -3.79
CA ASP A 96 -16.33 -10.54 -4.94
C ASP A 96 -15.32 -9.49 -5.43
N ILE A 97 -14.06 -9.63 -5.01
CA ILE A 97 -12.97 -8.74 -5.41
C ILE A 97 -12.53 -9.16 -6.82
N LYS A 98 -13.08 -8.50 -7.83
CA LYS A 98 -12.81 -8.82 -9.24
C LYS A 98 -11.43 -8.37 -9.73
N SER A 99 -10.93 -7.26 -9.21
CA SER A 99 -9.63 -6.72 -9.57
C SER A 99 -9.15 -5.75 -8.51
N VAL A 100 -7.90 -5.91 -8.09
CA VAL A 100 -7.16 -4.90 -7.33
C VAL A 100 -6.08 -4.37 -8.26
N VAL A 101 -6.09 -3.07 -8.51
CA VAL A 101 -5.05 -2.40 -9.29
C VAL A 101 -4.21 -1.62 -8.29
N PHE A 102 -2.97 -2.06 -8.10
CA PHE A 102 -1.95 -1.25 -7.47
C PHE A 102 -1.36 -0.38 -8.56
N ASP A 103 -1.66 0.92 -8.54
CA ASP A 103 -0.93 1.87 -9.36
C ASP A 103 0.45 2.00 -8.72
N GLY A 104 1.36 1.12 -9.17
CA GLY A 104 2.73 1.11 -8.72
C GLY A 104 3.33 2.45 -9.11
N VAL A 105 3.48 3.35 -8.15
CA VAL A 105 4.44 4.42 -8.27
C VAL A 105 5.77 3.71 -8.55
N GLU A 106 6.28 3.91 -9.77
CA GLU A 106 7.61 3.45 -10.18
C GLU A 106 8.58 3.65 -9.01
N ALA A 107 9.20 2.56 -8.57
CA ALA A 107 10.35 2.61 -7.68
C ALA A 107 11.62 2.85 -8.51
#